data_AF-A0A7W4VFJ8-F1
#
_entry.id   AF-A0A7W4VFJ8-F1
#
_cell.length_a   1.000
_cell.length_b   1.000
_cell.length_c   1.000
_cell.angle_alpha   90.00
_cell.angle_beta   90.00
_cell.angle_gamma   90.00
#
_symmetry.space_group_name_H-M   'P 1'
#
loop_
_entity.id
_entity.type
_entity.pdbx_description
1 polymer ?
#
loop_
_entity_poly.entity_id
_entity_poly.type
_entity_poly.pdbx_seq_one_letter_code
_entity_poly.pdbx_strand_id
1 'polypeptide(L)'
;METQEIEVLDAAETTSVAVLKYDGIEAGLAELREASKEAFDISSKEGNKAAREFVQRCVSTRTAAQEAYTNWNQPVMAIQKKAREQRDYIIEEVKKVEEPVYDQLKAEERRKEEERIAKAKAESDRIKAHQACLNAIATLPLGFLSASVADVAAAIRDLESPEYLGQRDWEEYAEQAAAAVDTALTTMRGHLANAKAREELATLRAQQEAEAAARRAEEAKAEAERKRVARIKERIHAIETAPSTCIGLGVKQIQQRIESLAAEAADDFDEFQAEAGAAIEAALGNLNTMLAAARDQEELAQLRADKARREREEAEAVARKAREEQEAKAAAERAEREVEARRQAEARAAEEKRQREEAEARRKHQEALAAAEKRARDAAQVLLSALTGMLAIVDDSEGVAGYHRNGEVAAWGEFEEVSAARDAVAQATGAAA
;
A
#
# COMPACT_ATOMS: atom_id res chain seq x y z
N MET A 1 107.66 23.70 15.28
CA MET A 1 108.93 24.42 15.33
C MET A 1 109.62 24.12 14.03
N GLU A 2 109.42 24.98 13.04
CA GLU A 2 110.21 25.10 11.80
C GLU A 2 109.64 26.34 11.11
N THR A 3 110.26 27.47 11.40
CA THR A 3 110.03 28.75 10.73
C THR A 3 110.60 28.61 9.32
N GLN A 4 109.73 28.39 8.33
CA GLN A 4 110.14 28.40 6.93
C GLN A 4 110.46 29.84 6.52
N GLU A 5 111.70 30.01 6.06
CA GLU A 5 112.25 31.23 5.50
C GLU A 5 111.39 31.72 4.33
N ILE A 6 110.94 32.96 4.43
CA ILE A 6 110.29 33.66 3.33
C ILE A 6 111.40 34.10 2.39
N GLU A 7 111.62 33.34 1.32
CA GLU A 7 112.49 33.74 0.22
C GLU A 7 111.85 34.96 -0.46
N VAL A 8 112.44 36.14 -0.21
CA VAL A 8 112.02 37.41 -0.79
C VAL A 8 112.42 37.41 -2.26
N LEU A 9 111.42 37.28 -3.14
CA LEU A 9 111.59 37.41 -4.59
C LEU A 9 112.28 38.73 -4.96
N ASP A 10 113.34 38.61 -5.76
CA ASP A 10 114.15 39.70 -6.31
C ASP A 10 113.32 40.84 -6.91
N ALA A 11 113.79 42.07 -6.66
CA ALA A 11 113.21 43.29 -7.20
C ALA A 11 113.27 43.29 -8.74
N ALA A 12 112.13 43.51 -9.38
CA ALA A 12 112.02 43.62 -10.82
C ALA A 12 112.97 44.70 -11.37
N GLU A 13 113.83 44.33 -12.34
CA GLU A 13 114.57 45.28 -13.15
C GLU A 13 113.58 46.27 -13.79
N THR A 14 113.62 47.52 -13.33
CA THR A 14 112.87 48.62 -13.93
C THR A 14 113.41 48.86 -15.34
N THR A 15 112.77 48.25 -16.33
CA THR A 15 113.02 48.56 -17.74
C THR A 15 112.55 50.00 -17.96
N SER A 16 113.47 50.96 -17.89
CA SER A 16 113.14 52.37 -18.08
C SER A 16 112.73 52.60 -19.53
N VAL A 17 111.44 52.80 -19.76
CA VAL A 17 110.96 53.33 -21.03
C VAL A 17 111.47 54.76 -21.11
N ALA A 18 112.51 55.00 -21.91
CA ALA A 18 113.09 56.32 -22.09
C ALA A 18 111.98 57.33 -22.43
N VAL A 19 111.86 58.42 -21.66
CA VAL A 19 110.84 59.44 -21.89
C VAL A 19 111.06 60.05 -23.28
N LEU A 20 110.00 60.06 -24.10
CA LEU A 20 110.02 60.66 -25.43
C LEU A 20 110.29 62.17 -25.29
N LYS A 21 111.44 62.64 -25.79
CA LYS A 21 111.81 64.07 -25.77
C LYS A 21 111.55 64.67 -27.16
N TYR A 22 110.59 65.59 -27.23
CA TYR A 22 110.25 66.31 -28.47
C TYR A 22 111.00 67.62 -28.65
N ASP A 23 111.89 67.99 -27.72
CA ASP A 23 112.53 69.31 -27.64
C ASP A 23 113.11 69.82 -28.98
N GLY A 24 113.81 68.95 -29.73
CA GLY A 24 114.36 69.32 -31.06
C GLY A 24 113.31 69.46 -32.17
N ILE A 25 112.21 68.70 -32.09
CA ILE A 25 111.08 68.78 -33.02
C ILE A 25 110.24 70.04 -32.70
N GLU A 26 110.08 70.38 -31.43
CA GLU A 26 109.43 71.61 -30.98
C GLU A 26 110.20 72.86 -31.41
N ALA A 27 111.53 72.84 -31.31
CA ALA A 27 112.40 73.89 -31.85
C ALA A 27 112.23 74.03 -33.37
N GLY A 28 112.26 72.93 -34.12
CA GLY A 28 112.02 72.93 -35.56
C GLY A 28 110.61 73.43 -35.95
N LEU A 29 109.59 73.11 -35.15
CA LEU A 29 108.23 73.64 -35.35
C LEU A 29 108.17 75.16 -35.10
N ALA A 30 108.90 75.67 -34.11
CA ALA A 30 108.98 77.10 -33.85
C ALA A 30 109.67 77.86 -35.01
N GLU A 31 110.77 77.33 -35.55
CA GLU A 31 111.44 77.89 -36.73
C GLU A 31 110.53 77.91 -37.97
N LEU A 32 109.78 76.82 -38.18
CA LEU A 32 108.81 76.74 -39.28
C LEU A 32 107.69 77.77 -39.12
N ARG A 33 107.20 77.99 -37.90
CA ARG A 33 106.19 79.04 -37.63
C ARG A 33 106.74 80.42 -37.94
N GLU A 34 107.97 80.72 -37.52
CA GLU A 34 108.60 82.01 -37.80
C GLU A 34 108.80 82.23 -39.30
N ALA A 35 109.35 81.22 -40.00
CA ALA A 35 109.59 81.28 -41.44
C ALA A 35 108.32 81.35 -42.29
N SER A 36 107.15 81.05 -41.72
CA SER A 36 105.85 81.11 -42.42
C SER A 36 105.15 82.46 -42.36
N LYS A 37 105.66 83.42 -41.58
CA LYS A 37 105.00 84.73 -41.37
C LYS A 37 104.99 85.62 -42.62
N GLU A 38 105.98 85.46 -43.49
CA GLU A 38 106.10 86.20 -44.74
C GLU A 38 105.60 85.35 -45.92
N ALA A 39 104.93 85.99 -46.88
CA ALA A 39 104.42 85.30 -48.06
C ALA A 39 105.55 85.02 -49.06
N PHE A 40 105.68 83.77 -49.51
CA PHE A 40 106.62 83.39 -50.56
C PHE A 40 106.13 83.88 -51.94
N ASP A 41 106.97 84.58 -52.71
CA ASP A 41 106.67 84.93 -54.11
C ASP A 41 106.93 83.73 -55.04
N ILE A 42 105.94 82.84 -55.14
CA ILE A 42 106.00 81.58 -55.91
C ILE A 42 106.10 81.82 -57.43
N SER A 43 105.79 83.04 -57.90
CA SER A 43 105.90 83.39 -59.32
C SER A 43 107.35 83.57 -59.76
N SER A 44 108.26 83.86 -58.82
CA SER A 44 109.71 83.91 -59.06
C SER A 44 110.35 82.53 -58.91
N LYS A 45 111.40 82.26 -59.68
CA LYS A 45 112.16 81.00 -59.59
C LYS A 45 112.77 80.80 -58.20
N GLU A 46 113.22 81.88 -57.57
CA GLU A 46 113.84 81.88 -56.25
C GLU A 46 112.81 81.66 -55.15
N GLY A 47 111.67 82.38 -55.18
CA GLY A 47 110.60 82.21 -54.20
C GLY A 47 109.88 80.86 -54.31
N ASN A 48 109.74 80.29 -55.51
CA ASN A 48 109.23 78.92 -55.68
C ASN A 48 110.18 77.88 -55.07
N LYS A 49 111.49 78.05 -55.26
CA LYS A 49 112.49 77.18 -54.63
C LYS A 49 112.42 77.28 -53.11
N ALA A 50 112.37 78.49 -52.55
CA ALA A 50 112.26 78.72 -51.11
C ALA A 50 110.95 78.12 -50.52
N ALA A 51 109.82 78.25 -51.21
CA ALA A 51 108.55 77.66 -50.80
C ALA A 51 108.61 76.12 -50.78
N ARG A 52 109.22 75.50 -51.80
CA ARG A 52 109.42 74.04 -51.84
C ARG A 52 110.33 73.56 -50.71
N GLU A 53 111.43 74.28 -50.45
CA GLU A 53 112.33 73.98 -49.33
C GLU A 53 111.63 74.15 -47.97
N PHE A 54 110.77 75.16 -47.81
CA PHE A 54 109.94 75.34 -46.62
C PHE A 54 108.96 74.17 -46.42
N VAL A 55 108.21 73.79 -47.45
CA VAL A 55 107.30 72.63 -47.40
C VAL A 55 108.07 71.35 -47.09
N GLN A 56 109.25 71.16 -47.68
CA GLN A 56 110.11 70.01 -47.38
C GLN A 56 110.53 70.00 -45.91
N ARG A 57 110.87 71.15 -45.31
CA ARG A 57 111.15 71.25 -43.87
C ARG A 57 109.91 70.93 -43.03
N CYS A 58 108.72 71.41 -43.38
CA CYS A 58 107.47 71.05 -42.70
C CYS A 58 107.19 69.54 -42.73
N VAL A 59 107.33 68.92 -43.91
CA VAL A 59 107.17 67.47 -44.05
C VAL A 59 108.22 66.73 -43.24
N SER A 60 109.47 67.20 -43.23
CA SER A 60 110.56 66.60 -42.46
C SER A 60 110.27 66.66 -40.94
N THR A 61 109.88 67.82 -40.40
CA THR A 61 109.53 67.97 -38.99
C THR A 61 108.32 67.11 -38.59
N ARG A 62 107.29 67.02 -39.44
CA ARG A 62 106.12 66.14 -39.22
C ARG A 62 106.52 64.67 -39.22
N THR A 63 107.35 64.27 -40.19
CA THR A 63 107.81 62.88 -40.32
C THR A 63 108.69 62.51 -39.13
N ALA A 64 109.59 63.40 -38.69
CA ALA A 64 110.40 63.21 -37.49
C ALA A 64 109.55 63.06 -36.22
N ALA A 65 108.46 63.82 -36.08
CA ALA A 65 107.51 63.67 -34.97
C ALA A 65 106.81 62.30 -34.98
N GLN A 66 106.32 61.87 -36.14
CA GLN A 66 105.65 60.57 -36.30
C GLN A 66 106.62 59.41 -36.07
N GLU A 67 107.84 59.52 -36.58
CA GLU A 67 108.91 58.54 -36.40
C GLU A 67 109.33 58.45 -34.92
N ALA A 68 109.48 59.58 -34.24
CA ALA A 68 109.78 59.63 -32.81
C ALA A 68 108.68 58.94 -31.98
N TYR A 69 107.40 59.23 -32.24
CA TYR A 69 106.28 58.53 -31.60
C TYR A 69 106.29 57.02 -31.88
N THR A 70 106.46 56.64 -33.15
CA THR A 70 106.40 55.23 -33.58
C THR A 70 107.54 54.43 -32.95
N ASN A 71 108.75 54.98 -32.94
CA ASN A 71 109.94 54.35 -32.36
C ASN A 71 109.86 54.21 -30.84
N TRP A 72 109.23 55.16 -30.15
CA TRP A 72 109.00 55.08 -28.70
C TRP A 72 107.85 54.16 -28.32
N ASN A 73 106.75 54.18 -29.07
CA ASN A 73 105.56 53.39 -28.75
C ASN A 73 105.74 51.90 -29.10
N GLN A 74 106.55 51.57 -30.10
CA GLN A 74 106.93 50.21 -30.47
C GLN A 74 107.40 49.36 -29.26
N PRO A 75 108.44 49.75 -28.50
CA PRO A 75 108.88 49.00 -27.33
C PRO A 75 107.82 48.97 -26.22
N VAL A 76 107.03 50.03 -26.03
CA VAL A 76 105.93 50.05 -25.03
C VAL A 76 104.87 49.00 -25.36
N MET A 77 104.40 48.96 -26.61
CA MET A 77 103.42 47.96 -27.07
C MET A 77 103.98 46.54 -26.99
N ALA A 78 105.28 46.37 -27.30
CA ALA A 78 105.97 45.09 -27.15
C ALA A 78 106.04 44.63 -25.69
N ILE A 79 106.34 45.55 -24.74
CA ILE A 79 106.33 45.26 -23.31
C ILE A 79 104.91 44.92 -22.83
N GLN A 80 103.90 45.70 -23.22
CA GLN A 80 102.50 45.43 -22.86
C GLN A 80 102.02 44.07 -23.37
N LYS A 81 102.39 43.71 -24.61
CA LYS A 81 102.07 42.40 -25.18
C LYS A 81 102.71 41.28 -24.37
N LYS A 82 104.02 41.37 -24.10
CA LYS A 82 104.74 40.39 -23.27
C LYS A 82 104.15 40.27 -21.87
N ALA A 83 103.77 41.38 -21.25
CA ALA A 83 103.14 41.36 -19.92
C ALA A 83 101.78 40.65 -19.92
N ARG A 84 100.97 40.84 -20.96
CA ARG A 84 99.69 40.11 -21.11
C ARG A 84 99.91 38.63 -21.35
N GLU A 85 100.82 38.27 -22.26
CA GLU A 85 101.18 36.88 -22.53
C GLU A 85 101.71 36.19 -21.27
N GLN A 86 102.56 36.87 -20.49
CA GLN A 86 103.09 36.35 -19.24
C GLN A 86 101.99 36.18 -18.17
N ARG A 87 101.07 37.15 -18.05
CA ARG A 87 99.92 37.02 -17.14
C ARG A 87 99.06 35.83 -17.53
N ASP A 88 98.73 35.68 -18.81
CA ASP A 88 97.86 34.62 -19.29
C ASP A 88 98.52 33.24 -19.11
N TYR A 89 99.83 33.15 -19.37
CA TYR A 89 100.62 31.96 -19.05
C TYR A 89 100.59 31.64 -17.56
N ILE A 90 100.84 32.62 -16.68
CA ILE A 90 100.80 32.40 -15.22
C ILE A 90 99.41 31.96 -14.78
N ILE A 91 98.34 32.58 -15.27
CA ILE A 91 96.96 32.19 -14.94
C ILE A 91 96.70 30.74 -15.36
N GLU A 92 97.07 30.35 -16.57
CA GLU A 92 96.84 28.99 -17.07
C GLU A 92 97.70 27.95 -16.32
N GLU A 93 98.96 28.24 -16.01
CA GLU A 93 99.80 27.35 -15.20
C GLU A 93 99.29 27.24 -13.75
N VAL A 94 98.82 28.34 -13.15
CA VAL A 94 98.21 28.32 -11.80
C VAL A 94 96.94 27.48 -11.82
N LYS A 95 96.07 27.61 -12.84
CA LYS A 95 94.87 26.77 -12.97
C LYS A 95 95.20 25.29 -13.08
N LYS A 96 96.24 24.91 -13.83
CA LYS A 96 96.68 23.50 -13.92
C LYS A 96 97.07 22.91 -12.57
N VAL A 97 97.51 23.74 -11.63
CA VAL A 97 97.83 23.34 -10.26
C VAL A 97 96.61 23.43 -9.34
N GLU A 98 95.79 24.48 -9.47
CA GLU A 98 94.60 24.72 -8.66
C GLU A 98 93.47 23.72 -8.92
N GLU A 99 93.15 23.44 -10.20
CA GLU A 99 92.01 22.60 -10.59
C GLU A 99 92.08 21.19 -10.00
N PRO A 100 93.22 20.45 -10.05
CA PRO A 100 93.32 19.15 -9.40
C PRO A 100 93.09 19.19 -7.88
N VAL A 101 93.58 20.24 -7.21
CA VAL A 101 93.41 20.42 -5.76
C VAL A 101 91.96 20.75 -5.42
N TYR A 102 91.32 21.60 -6.21
CA TYR A 102 89.90 21.95 -6.07
C TYR A 102 88.99 20.74 -6.30
N ASP A 103 89.28 19.91 -7.29
CA ASP A 103 88.54 18.67 -7.56
C ASP A 103 88.73 17.64 -6.42
N GLN A 104 89.93 17.52 -5.86
CA GLN A 104 90.17 16.70 -4.66
C GLN A 104 89.38 17.20 -3.45
N LEU A 105 89.34 18.52 -3.22
CA LEU A 105 88.56 19.12 -2.12
C LEU A 105 87.07 18.79 -2.27
N LYS A 106 86.51 18.99 -3.47
CA LYS A 106 85.11 18.64 -3.77
C LYS A 106 84.81 17.16 -3.59
N ALA A 107 85.73 16.28 -3.99
CA ALA A 107 85.56 14.84 -3.82
C ALA A 107 85.53 14.43 -2.34
N GLU A 108 86.39 15.03 -1.52
CA GLU A 108 86.43 14.82 -0.07
C GLU A 108 85.19 15.38 0.64
N GLU A 109 84.73 16.58 0.26
CA GLU A 109 83.47 17.14 0.79
C GLU A 109 82.27 16.25 0.44
N ARG A 110 82.20 15.77 -0.80
CA ARG A 110 81.16 14.82 -1.23
C ARG A 110 81.23 13.52 -0.42
N ARG A 111 82.41 12.93 -0.21
CA ARG A 111 82.56 11.70 0.60
C ARG A 111 82.08 11.93 2.04
N LYS A 112 82.49 13.02 2.67
CA LYS A 112 82.08 13.36 4.05
C LYS A 112 80.58 13.55 4.17
N GLU A 113 79.96 14.20 3.19
CA GLU A 113 78.51 14.39 3.16
C GLU A 113 77.76 13.08 2.93
N GLU A 114 78.23 12.23 2.01
CA GLU A 114 77.68 10.89 1.78
C GLU A 114 77.79 10.02 3.05
N GLU A 115 78.92 10.02 3.74
CA GLU A 115 79.10 9.33 5.02
C GLU A 115 78.17 9.89 6.11
N ARG A 116 78.00 11.20 6.17
CA ARG A 116 77.08 11.86 7.13
C ARG A 116 75.64 11.45 6.87
N ILE A 117 75.21 11.46 5.60
CA ILE A 117 73.87 11.02 5.18
C ILE A 117 73.69 9.53 5.48
N ALA A 118 74.69 8.69 5.17
CA ALA A 118 74.62 7.26 5.42
C ALA A 118 74.51 6.94 6.91
N LYS A 119 75.30 7.60 7.78
CA LYS A 119 75.21 7.47 9.24
C LYS A 119 73.85 7.95 9.75
N ALA A 120 73.37 9.11 9.29
CA ALA A 120 72.05 9.63 9.68
C ALA A 120 70.91 8.70 9.24
N LYS A 121 71.00 8.07 8.06
CA LYS A 121 70.03 7.10 7.58
C LYS A 121 70.06 5.81 8.40
N ALA A 122 71.24 5.26 8.65
CA ALA A 122 71.40 4.06 9.47
C ALA A 122 70.81 4.27 10.88
N GLU A 123 71.07 5.43 11.47
CA GLU A 123 70.49 5.81 12.77
C GLU A 123 68.98 5.99 12.71
N SER A 124 68.46 6.65 11.67
CA SER A 124 67.01 6.77 11.47
C SER A 124 66.33 5.41 11.31
N ASP A 125 66.94 4.49 10.56
CA ASP A 125 66.43 3.15 10.33
C ASP A 125 66.49 2.30 11.61
N ARG A 126 67.54 2.45 12.43
CA ARG A 126 67.64 1.88 13.79
C ARG A 126 66.47 2.32 14.65
N ILE A 127 66.27 3.64 14.81
CA ILE A 127 65.18 4.21 15.62
C ILE A 127 63.80 3.72 15.13
N LYS A 128 63.55 3.73 13.82
CA LYS A 128 62.28 3.26 13.23
C LYS A 128 62.02 1.80 13.56
N ALA A 129 63.04 0.94 13.53
CA ALA A 129 62.88 -0.47 13.85
C ALA A 129 62.42 -0.67 15.31
N HIS A 130 63.04 0.04 16.28
CA HIS A 130 62.60 -0.02 17.68
C HIS A 130 61.18 0.52 17.86
N GLN A 131 60.87 1.68 17.28
CA GLN A 131 59.54 2.28 17.36
C GLN A 131 58.45 1.37 16.76
N ALA A 132 58.74 0.70 15.64
CA ALA A 132 57.81 -0.25 15.03
C ALA A 132 57.51 -1.43 15.97
N CYS A 133 58.53 -2.00 16.62
CA CYS A 133 58.36 -3.08 17.58
C CYS A 133 57.60 -2.63 18.84
N LEU A 134 57.90 -1.44 19.38
CA LEU A 134 57.16 -0.88 20.52
C LEU A 134 55.68 -0.69 20.20
N ASN A 135 55.38 -0.16 19.01
CA ASN A 135 54.00 -0.02 18.54
C ASN A 135 53.31 -1.37 18.36
N ALA A 136 54.02 -2.40 17.88
CA ALA A 136 53.48 -3.74 17.78
C ALA A 136 53.09 -4.32 19.15
N ILE A 137 53.94 -4.14 20.18
CA ILE A 137 53.63 -4.53 21.56
C ILE A 137 52.41 -3.76 22.08
N ALA A 138 52.40 -2.44 21.90
CA ALA A 138 51.32 -1.59 22.40
C ALA A 138 49.95 -1.88 21.76
N THR A 139 49.94 -2.31 20.49
CA THR A 139 48.70 -2.61 19.75
C THR A 139 48.27 -4.07 19.84
N LEU A 140 49.14 -4.97 20.31
CA LEU A 140 48.87 -6.40 20.47
C LEU A 140 47.53 -6.70 21.19
N PRO A 141 47.17 -6.04 22.32
CA PRO A 141 45.93 -6.36 23.03
C PRO A 141 44.66 -6.21 22.19
N LEU A 142 44.66 -5.33 21.18
CA LEU A 142 43.51 -5.08 20.31
C LEU A 142 43.06 -6.33 19.55
N GLY A 143 44.00 -7.22 19.19
CA GLY A 143 43.70 -8.50 18.53
C GLY A 143 42.99 -9.52 19.43
N PHE A 144 42.99 -9.29 20.75
CA PHE A 144 42.51 -10.25 21.76
C PHE A 144 41.20 -9.83 22.43
N LEU A 145 40.60 -8.71 22.03
CA LEU A 145 39.37 -8.18 22.64
C LEU A 145 38.22 -9.20 22.65
N SER A 146 38.11 -10.00 21.58
CA SER A 146 37.03 -10.98 21.40
C SER A 146 37.50 -12.43 21.45
N ALA A 147 38.79 -12.67 21.67
CA ALA A 147 39.39 -13.99 21.63
C ALA A 147 38.91 -14.90 22.79
N SER A 148 39.17 -16.21 22.66
CA SER A 148 38.82 -17.20 23.67
C SER A 148 39.68 -17.08 24.92
N VAL A 149 39.25 -17.65 26.05
CA VAL A 149 40.05 -17.66 27.28
C VAL A 149 41.42 -18.32 27.04
N ALA A 150 41.47 -19.39 26.24
CA ALA A 150 42.69 -20.11 25.92
C ALA A 150 43.68 -19.25 25.13
N ASP A 151 43.21 -18.54 24.10
CA ASP A 151 44.06 -17.72 23.23
C ASP A 151 44.62 -16.51 23.99
N VAL A 152 43.79 -15.81 24.77
CA VAL A 152 44.24 -14.67 25.58
C VAL A 152 45.25 -15.13 26.64
N ALA A 153 45.02 -16.27 27.28
CA ALA A 153 45.93 -16.82 28.28
C ALA A 153 47.27 -17.28 27.67
N ALA A 154 47.26 -17.84 26.46
CA ALA A 154 48.48 -18.20 25.75
C ALA A 154 49.31 -16.96 25.41
N ALA A 155 48.69 -15.92 24.84
CA ALA A 155 49.41 -14.69 24.50
C ALA A 155 49.92 -13.91 25.72
N ILE A 156 49.22 -13.95 26.86
CA ILE A 156 49.74 -13.43 28.13
C ILE A 156 51.01 -14.20 28.54
N ARG A 157 50.98 -15.53 28.45
CA ARG A 157 52.15 -16.36 28.80
C ARG A 157 53.34 -16.07 27.90
N ASP A 158 53.10 -15.83 26.60
CA ASP A 158 54.15 -15.47 25.66
C ASP A 158 54.78 -14.12 26.02
N LEU A 159 53.98 -13.11 26.36
CA LEU A 159 54.46 -11.79 26.81
C LEU A 159 55.18 -11.84 28.17
N GLU A 160 54.72 -12.68 29.09
CA GLU A 160 55.35 -12.89 30.41
C GLU A 160 56.65 -13.70 30.32
N SER A 161 56.90 -14.35 29.18
CA SER A 161 58.14 -15.11 28.98
C SER A 161 59.35 -14.17 29.08
N PRO A 162 60.36 -14.51 29.91
CA PRO A 162 61.62 -13.75 29.95
C PRO A 162 62.30 -13.66 28.58
N GLU A 163 62.04 -14.62 27.69
CA GLU A 163 62.58 -14.66 26.34
C GLU A 163 61.95 -13.61 25.42
N TYR A 164 60.73 -13.11 25.71
CA TYR A 164 60.00 -12.21 24.84
C TYR A 164 60.78 -10.93 24.53
N LEU A 165 61.24 -10.22 25.57
CA LEU A 165 62.09 -9.05 25.39
C LEU A 165 63.54 -9.43 25.05
N GLY A 166 64.01 -10.61 25.47
CA GLY A 166 65.37 -11.10 25.21
C GLY A 166 65.66 -11.48 23.75
N GLN A 167 64.64 -11.60 22.90
CA GLN A 167 64.79 -11.90 21.47
C GLN A 167 65.48 -10.79 20.66
N ARG A 168 65.57 -9.57 21.22
CA ARG A 168 66.12 -8.41 20.54
C ARG A 168 66.98 -7.59 21.51
N ASP A 169 68.09 -7.04 21.02
CA ASP A 169 68.79 -5.98 21.74
C ASP A 169 68.00 -4.67 21.63
N TRP A 170 67.52 -4.16 22.76
CA TRP A 170 66.71 -2.95 22.81
C TRP A 170 67.51 -1.67 23.05
N GLU A 171 68.80 -1.78 23.36
CA GLU A 171 69.68 -0.64 23.59
C GLU A 171 69.03 0.37 24.58
N GLU A 172 68.91 1.66 24.23
CA GLU A 172 68.28 2.67 25.08
C GLU A 172 66.74 2.54 25.21
N TYR A 173 66.10 1.66 24.43
CA TYR A 173 64.65 1.44 24.44
C TYR A 173 64.21 0.31 25.37
N ALA A 174 65.14 -0.35 26.10
CA ALA A 174 64.82 -1.49 26.95
C ALA A 174 63.75 -1.18 28.01
N GLU A 175 63.86 -0.02 28.68
CA GLU A 175 62.87 0.41 29.68
C GLU A 175 61.50 0.71 29.05
N GLN A 176 61.49 1.32 27.86
CA GLN A 176 60.25 1.60 27.12
C GLN A 176 59.57 0.31 26.67
N ALA A 177 60.35 -0.69 26.24
CA ALA A 177 59.83 -1.99 25.84
C ALA A 177 59.23 -2.76 27.02
N ALA A 178 59.90 -2.75 28.18
CA ALA A 178 59.35 -3.31 29.42
C ALA A 178 58.03 -2.64 29.82
N ALA A 179 57.97 -1.31 29.82
CA ALA A 179 56.75 -0.56 30.13
C ALA A 179 55.62 -0.83 29.13
N ALA A 180 55.93 -1.01 27.85
CA ALA A 180 54.96 -1.37 26.82
C ALA A 180 54.39 -2.77 27.04
N VAL A 181 55.24 -3.75 27.39
CA VAL A 181 54.81 -5.11 27.74
C VAL A 181 53.93 -5.11 28.98
N ASP A 182 54.31 -4.41 30.06
CA ASP A 182 53.51 -4.33 31.29
C ASP A 182 52.12 -3.73 31.04
N THR A 183 52.07 -2.68 30.20
CA THR A 183 50.82 -2.05 29.77
C THR A 183 49.96 -3.04 28.98
N ALA A 184 50.55 -3.71 27.99
CA ALA A 184 49.87 -4.71 27.18
C ALA A 184 49.34 -5.88 28.04
N LEU A 185 50.14 -6.38 28.97
CA LEU A 185 49.75 -7.43 29.92
C LEU A 185 48.58 -7.00 30.80
N THR A 186 48.59 -5.76 31.31
CA THR A 186 47.49 -5.21 32.09
C THR A 186 46.18 -5.21 31.30
N THR A 187 46.21 -4.72 30.06
CA THR A 187 45.04 -4.73 29.16
C THR A 187 44.59 -6.17 28.83
N MET A 188 45.51 -7.06 28.50
CA MET A 188 45.20 -8.45 28.16
C MET A 188 44.62 -9.23 29.35
N ARG A 189 45.09 -9.00 30.57
CA ARG A 189 44.49 -9.58 31.78
C ARG A 189 43.04 -9.11 31.98
N GLY A 190 42.75 -7.85 31.64
CA GLY A 190 41.37 -7.35 31.56
C GLY A 190 40.53 -8.08 30.51
N HIS A 191 41.09 -8.32 29.31
CA HIS A 191 40.43 -9.13 28.29
C HIS A 191 40.21 -10.59 28.70
N LEU A 192 41.16 -11.19 29.43
CA LEU A 192 41.04 -12.54 29.96
C LEU A 192 39.87 -12.64 30.97
N ALA A 193 39.75 -11.67 31.88
CA ALA A 193 38.63 -11.60 32.82
C ALA A 193 37.28 -11.48 32.08
N ASN A 194 37.21 -10.62 31.05
CA ASN A 194 36.02 -10.48 30.21
C ASN A 194 35.70 -11.75 29.42
N ALA A 195 36.71 -12.46 28.90
CA ALA A 195 36.53 -13.73 28.22
C ALA A 195 35.96 -14.80 29.15
N LYS A 196 36.51 -14.94 30.36
CA LYS A 196 35.99 -15.86 31.39
C LYS A 196 34.54 -15.55 31.75
N ALA A 197 34.22 -14.27 31.98
CA ALA A 197 32.85 -13.86 32.30
C ALA A 197 31.85 -14.18 31.16
N ARG A 198 32.28 -14.06 29.90
CA ARG A 198 31.45 -14.43 28.73
C ARG A 198 31.21 -15.95 28.67
N GLU A 199 32.23 -16.76 28.90
CA GLU A 199 32.11 -18.22 28.93
C GLU A 199 31.22 -18.67 30.11
N GLU A 200 31.45 -18.15 31.32
CA GLU A 200 30.62 -18.43 32.49
C GLU A 200 29.14 -18.07 32.25
N LEU A 201 28.88 -16.87 31.71
CA LEU A 201 27.51 -16.46 31.35
C LEU A 201 26.89 -17.37 30.29
N ALA A 202 27.66 -17.83 29.30
CA ALA A 202 27.18 -18.78 28.31
C ALA A 202 26.83 -20.14 28.93
N THR A 203 27.66 -20.64 29.85
CA THR A 203 27.37 -21.89 30.57
C THR A 203 26.13 -21.78 31.46
N LEU A 204 25.97 -20.68 32.18
CA LEU A 204 24.80 -20.43 33.02
C LEU A 204 23.51 -20.35 32.18
N ARG A 205 23.56 -19.65 31.03
CA ARG A 205 22.43 -19.57 30.10
C ARG A 205 22.07 -20.96 29.54
N ALA A 206 23.05 -21.74 29.12
CA ALA A 206 22.83 -23.10 28.63
C ALA A 206 22.19 -24.00 29.72
N GLN A 207 22.63 -23.88 30.98
CA GLN A 207 22.03 -24.59 32.10
C GLN A 207 20.57 -24.17 32.35
N GLN A 208 20.30 -22.86 32.35
CA GLN A 208 18.93 -22.33 32.53
C GLN A 208 18.00 -22.76 31.39
N GLU A 209 18.48 -22.74 30.14
CA GLU A 209 17.71 -23.20 28.99
C GLU A 209 17.42 -24.71 29.06
N ALA A 210 18.40 -25.52 29.47
CA ALA A 210 18.22 -26.95 29.67
C ALA A 210 17.22 -27.25 30.79
N GLU A 211 17.29 -26.54 31.92
CA GLU A 211 16.32 -26.68 33.01
C GLU A 211 14.91 -26.24 32.57
N ALA A 212 14.78 -25.11 31.88
CA ALA A 212 13.51 -24.63 31.37
C ALA A 212 12.92 -25.58 30.31
N ALA A 213 13.76 -26.23 29.50
CA ALA A 213 13.33 -27.26 28.55
C ALA A 213 12.87 -28.53 29.27
N ALA A 214 13.57 -28.96 30.32
CA ALA A 214 13.18 -30.10 31.15
C ALA A 214 11.82 -29.86 31.83
N ARG A 215 11.62 -28.69 32.44
CA ARG A 215 10.33 -28.30 33.06
C ARG A 215 9.19 -28.30 32.03
N ARG A 216 9.39 -27.70 30.86
CA ARG A 216 8.41 -27.71 29.77
C ARG A 216 8.07 -29.13 29.30
N ALA A 217 9.06 -30.02 29.25
CA ALA A 217 8.84 -31.41 28.88
C ALA A 217 8.02 -32.17 29.94
N GLU A 218 8.27 -31.93 31.23
CA GLU A 218 7.47 -32.50 32.32
C GLU A 218 6.04 -31.95 32.33
N GLU A 219 5.86 -30.64 32.18
CA GLU A 219 4.55 -30.00 32.09
C GLU A 219 3.74 -30.55 30.90
N ALA A 220 4.37 -30.70 29.74
CA ALA A 220 3.73 -31.27 28.56
C ALA A 220 3.31 -32.74 28.77
N LYS A 221 4.13 -33.55 29.45
CA LYS A 221 3.77 -34.92 29.84
C LYS A 221 2.59 -34.95 30.82
N ALA A 222 2.62 -34.08 31.84
CA ALA A 222 1.55 -33.97 32.81
C ALA A 222 0.23 -33.49 32.17
N GLU A 223 0.28 -32.55 31.23
CA GLU A 223 -0.89 -32.08 30.48
C GLU A 223 -1.43 -33.17 29.54
N ALA A 224 -0.54 -33.88 28.83
CA ALA A 224 -0.94 -35.00 27.97
C ALA A 224 -1.65 -36.09 28.80
N GLU A 225 -1.14 -36.38 29.99
CA GLU A 225 -1.74 -37.35 30.90
C GLU A 225 -3.08 -36.87 31.43
N ARG A 226 -3.19 -35.59 31.85
CA ARG A 226 -4.49 -34.99 32.23
C ARG A 226 -5.51 -35.08 31.11
N LYS A 227 -5.11 -34.83 29.86
CA LYS A 227 -5.98 -34.95 28.68
C LYS A 227 -6.39 -36.40 28.42
N ARG A 228 -5.49 -37.38 28.60
CA ARG A 228 -5.83 -38.80 28.50
C ARG A 228 -6.90 -39.16 29.51
N VAL A 229 -6.66 -38.86 30.79
CA VAL A 229 -7.59 -39.12 31.89
C VAL A 229 -8.93 -38.43 31.67
N ALA A 230 -8.94 -37.16 31.26
CA ALA A 230 -10.16 -36.42 30.98
C ALA A 230 -11.01 -37.06 29.88
N ARG A 231 -10.39 -37.51 28.77
CA ARG A 231 -11.10 -38.22 27.69
C ARG A 231 -11.71 -39.54 28.16
N ILE A 232 -10.99 -40.30 28.98
CA ILE A 232 -11.51 -41.57 29.53
C ILE A 232 -12.74 -41.29 30.41
N LYS A 233 -12.64 -40.30 31.31
CA LYS A 233 -13.75 -39.90 32.17
C LYS A 233 -14.96 -39.37 31.39
N GLU A 234 -14.74 -38.61 30.33
CA GLU A 234 -15.81 -38.12 29.47
C GLU A 234 -16.54 -39.27 28.74
N ARG A 235 -15.80 -40.29 28.28
CA ARG A 235 -16.41 -41.52 27.72
C ARG A 235 -17.26 -42.26 28.75
N ILE A 236 -16.75 -42.44 29.97
CA ILE A 236 -17.50 -43.06 31.07
C ILE A 236 -18.78 -42.26 31.35
N HIS A 237 -18.68 -40.93 31.42
CA HIS A 237 -19.86 -40.09 31.64
C HIS A 237 -20.88 -40.16 30.48
N ALA A 238 -20.43 -40.28 29.24
CA ALA A 238 -21.31 -40.49 28.09
C ALA A 238 -22.05 -41.85 28.15
N ILE A 239 -21.42 -42.88 28.72
CA ILE A 239 -22.05 -44.17 29.00
C ILE A 239 -23.12 -44.01 30.08
N GLU A 240 -22.79 -43.37 31.20
CA GLU A 240 -23.72 -43.14 32.32
C GLU A 240 -24.99 -42.38 31.88
N THR A 241 -24.82 -41.41 30.98
CA THR A 241 -25.91 -40.55 30.50
C THR A 241 -26.66 -41.12 29.30
N ALA A 242 -26.20 -42.22 28.71
CA ALA A 242 -26.80 -42.84 27.54
C ALA A 242 -28.30 -43.20 27.72
N PRO A 243 -28.77 -43.73 28.86
CA PRO A 243 -30.20 -44.00 29.07
C PRO A 243 -31.07 -42.75 28.94
N SER A 244 -30.61 -41.61 29.46
CA SER A 244 -31.33 -40.33 29.40
C SER A 244 -31.51 -39.84 27.96
N THR A 245 -30.53 -40.09 27.09
CA THR A 245 -30.62 -39.73 25.66
C THR A 245 -31.59 -40.62 24.87
N CYS A 246 -31.98 -41.77 25.43
CA CYS A 246 -32.87 -42.73 24.77
C CYS A 246 -34.36 -42.53 25.13
N ILE A 247 -34.69 -41.53 25.94
CA ILE A 247 -36.07 -41.24 26.33
C ILE A 247 -36.87 -40.83 25.09
N GLY A 248 -37.96 -41.54 24.82
CA GLY A 248 -38.84 -41.27 23.67
C GLY A 248 -38.38 -41.87 22.34
N LEU A 249 -37.25 -42.59 22.31
CA LEU A 249 -36.82 -43.35 21.14
C LEU A 249 -37.64 -44.63 20.96
N GLY A 250 -37.72 -45.12 19.72
CA GLY A 250 -38.41 -46.38 19.40
C GLY A 250 -37.57 -47.63 19.74
N VAL A 251 -38.23 -48.79 19.78
CA VAL A 251 -37.63 -50.09 20.16
C VAL A 251 -36.32 -50.38 19.40
N LYS A 252 -36.29 -50.15 18.08
CA LYS A 252 -35.08 -50.38 17.25
C LYS A 252 -33.90 -49.50 17.65
N GLN A 253 -34.13 -48.24 18.00
CA GLN A 253 -33.08 -47.28 18.35
C GLN A 253 -32.50 -47.58 19.74
N ILE A 254 -33.37 -47.94 20.70
CA ILE A 254 -32.93 -48.38 22.04
C ILE A 254 -32.10 -49.67 21.93
N GLN A 255 -32.54 -50.63 21.10
CA GLN A 255 -31.80 -51.87 20.85
C GLN A 255 -30.41 -51.61 20.25
N GLN A 256 -30.31 -50.73 19.25
CA GLN A 256 -29.03 -50.34 18.66
C GLN A 256 -28.10 -49.69 19.68
N ARG A 257 -28.63 -48.87 20.60
CA ARG A 257 -27.81 -48.25 21.66
C ARG A 257 -27.30 -49.27 22.67
N ILE A 258 -28.12 -50.26 23.02
CA ILE A 258 -27.72 -51.40 23.87
C ILE A 258 -26.56 -52.17 23.23
N GLU A 259 -26.67 -52.50 21.93
CA GLU A 259 -25.62 -53.21 21.20
C GLU A 259 -24.32 -52.39 21.12
N SER A 260 -24.43 -51.08 20.87
CA SER A 260 -23.30 -50.15 20.88
C SER A 260 -22.58 -50.13 22.23
N LEU A 261 -23.32 -50.00 23.34
CA LEU A 261 -22.74 -49.96 24.68
C LEU A 261 -22.14 -51.31 25.10
N ALA A 262 -22.78 -52.42 24.70
CA ALA A 262 -22.23 -53.75 24.93
C ALA A 262 -20.91 -53.97 24.16
N ALA A 263 -20.77 -53.37 22.98
CA ALA A 263 -19.51 -53.38 22.23
C ALA A 263 -18.44 -52.49 22.90
N GLU A 264 -18.81 -51.29 23.38
CA GLU A 264 -17.92 -50.40 24.15
C GLU A 264 -17.40 -51.07 25.44
N ALA A 265 -18.10 -52.07 25.99
CA ALA A 265 -17.65 -52.85 27.16
C ALA A 265 -16.38 -53.68 26.89
N ALA A 266 -16.06 -53.95 25.62
CA ALA A 266 -14.85 -54.63 25.21
C ALA A 266 -13.66 -53.67 25.03
N ASP A 267 -13.87 -52.35 25.11
CA ASP A 267 -12.81 -51.36 25.02
C ASP A 267 -11.96 -51.33 26.30
N ASP A 268 -10.71 -50.90 26.15
CA ASP A 268 -9.79 -50.65 27.26
C ASP A 268 -9.99 -49.21 27.79
N PHE A 269 -10.32 -49.10 29.07
CA PHE A 269 -10.41 -47.86 29.83
C PHE A 269 -9.21 -47.70 30.79
N ASP A 270 -8.15 -48.48 30.59
CA ASP A 270 -6.92 -48.45 31.36
C ASP A 270 -7.21 -48.59 32.87
N GLU A 271 -6.71 -47.67 33.71
CA GLU A 271 -6.92 -47.68 35.15
C GLU A 271 -8.39 -47.41 35.58
N PHE A 272 -9.27 -47.02 34.65
CA PHE A 272 -10.69 -46.76 34.90
C PHE A 272 -11.59 -47.92 34.45
N GLN A 273 -11.04 -49.10 34.12
CA GLN A 273 -11.82 -50.26 33.64
C GLN A 273 -12.96 -50.67 34.58
N ALA A 274 -12.72 -50.63 35.89
CA ALA A 274 -13.75 -50.99 36.88
C ALA A 274 -14.90 -49.97 36.93
N GLU A 275 -14.60 -48.68 36.82
CA GLU A 275 -15.58 -47.60 36.80
C GLU A 275 -16.40 -47.63 35.51
N ALA A 276 -15.74 -47.80 34.36
CA ALA A 276 -16.39 -47.97 33.07
C ALA A 276 -17.31 -49.19 33.04
N GLY A 277 -16.85 -50.33 33.54
CA GLY A 277 -17.66 -51.56 33.62
C GLY A 277 -18.94 -51.37 34.44
N ALA A 278 -18.84 -50.72 35.60
CA ALA A 278 -20.01 -50.41 36.43
C ALA A 278 -20.99 -49.46 35.73
N ALA A 279 -20.49 -48.42 35.05
CA ALA A 279 -21.31 -47.49 34.28
C ALA A 279 -22.04 -48.19 33.13
N ILE A 280 -21.36 -49.08 32.41
CA ILE A 280 -21.96 -49.85 31.30
C ILE A 280 -23.05 -50.78 31.83
N GLU A 281 -22.78 -51.54 32.89
CA GLU A 281 -23.76 -52.46 33.47
C GLU A 281 -25.02 -51.72 33.92
N ALA A 282 -24.85 -50.58 34.61
CA ALA A 282 -25.96 -49.74 35.03
C ALA A 282 -26.74 -49.15 33.83
N ALA A 283 -26.03 -48.67 32.80
CA ALA A 283 -26.66 -48.11 31.59
C ALA A 283 -27.44 -49.17 30.80
N LEU A 284 -26.87 -50.37 30.63
CA LEU A 284 -27.54 -51.50 29.98
C LEU A 284 -28.78 -51.94 30.77
N GLY A 285 -28.71 -52.00 32.10
CA GLY A 285 -29.87 -52.30 32.96
C GLY A 285 -31.01 -51.30 32.75
N ASN A 286 -30.71 -50.01 32.73
CA ASN A 286 -31.70 -48.95 32.48
C ASN A 286 -32.28 -49.03 31.06
N LEU A 287 -31.44 -49.20 30.04
CA LEU A 287 -31.89 -49.29 28.65
C LEU A 287 -32.73 -50.54 28.39
N ASN A 288 -32.40 -51.68 28.99
CA ASN A 288 -33.23 -52.89 28.91
C ASN A 288 -34.62 -52.67 29.53
N THR A 289 -34.68 -51.93 30.64
CA THR A 289 -35.96 -51.54 31.27
C THR A 289 -36.76 -50.62 30.35
N MET A 290 -36.11 -49.62 29.72
CA MET A 290 -36.74 -48.73 28.75
C MET A 290 -37.19 -49.46 27.48
N LEU A 291 -36.42 -50.45 27.01
CA LEU A 291 -36.76 -51.26 25.86
C LEU A 291 -38.02 -52.09 26.12
N ALA A 292 -38.12 -52.70 27.30
CA ALA A 292 -39.33 -53.42 27.72
C ALA A 292 -40.54 -52.47 27.74
N ALA A 293 -40.42 -51.30 28.37
CA ALA A 293 -41.49 -50.30 28.39
C ALA A 293 -41.86 -49.78 26.99
N ALA A 294 -40.88 -49.60 26.10
CA ALA A 294 -41.11 -49.18 24.73
C ALA A 294 -41.83 -50.26 23.90
N ARG A 295 -41.51 -51.54 24.10
CA ARG A 295 -42.23 -52.67 23.50
C ARG A 295 -43.68 -52.71 23.97
N ASP A 296 -43.90 -52.57 25.28
CA ASP A 296 -45.26 -52.52 25.85
C ASP A 296 -46.08 -51.34 25.27
N GLN A 297 -45.45 -50.17 25.12
CA GLN A 297 -46.09 -49.00 24.48
C GLN A 297 -46.37 -49.22 22.99
N GLU A 298 -45.45 -49.85 22.25
CA GLU A 298 -45.64 -50.16 20.84
C GLU A 298 -46.76 -51.19 20.64
N GLU A 299 -46.83 -52.22 21.48
CA GLU A 299 -47.94 -53.19 21.49
C GLU A 299 -49.28 -52.52 21.83
N LEU A 300 -49.31 -51.64 22.84
CA LEU A 300 -50.49 -50.82 23.16
C LEU A 300 -50.91 -49.91 22.00
N ALA A 301 -49.94 -49.31 21.31
CA ALA A 301 -50.19 -48.47 20.14
C ALA A 301 -50.71 -49.29 18.96
N GLN A 302 -50.18 -50.48 18.71
CA GLN A 302 -50.66 -51.42 17.71
C GLN A 302 -52.09 -51.88 18.01
N LEU A 303 -52.40 -52.23 19.26
CA LEU A 303 -53.75 -52.59 19.67
C LEU A 303 -54.74 -51.42 19.49
N ARG A 304 -54.32 -50.18 19.80
CA ARG A 304 -55.13 -48.98 19.53
C ARG A 304 -55.31 -48.71 18.04
N ALA A 305 -54.26 -48.89 17.24
CA ALA A 305 -54.30 -48.71 15.80
C ALA A 305 -55.18 -49.78 15.12
N ASP A 306 -55.09 -51.04 15.53
CA ASP A 306 -55.94 -52.12 15.04
C ASP A 306 -57.41 -51.92 15.46
N LYS A 307 -57.65 -51.45 16.69
CA LYS A 307 -58.99 -51.05 17.13
C LYS A 307 -59.54 -49.89 16.28
N ALA A 308 -58.75 -48.85 16.06
CA ALA A 308 -59.13 -47.72 15.22
C ALA A 308 -59.32 -48.12 13.74
N ARG A 309 -58.55 -49.09 13.24
CA ARG A 309 -58.70 -49.63 11.88
C ARG A 309 -60.01 -50.39 11.75
N ARG A 310 -60.35 -51.24 12.73
CA ARG A 310 -61.66 -51.92 12.77
C ARG A 310 -62.81 -50.93 12.86
N GLU A 311 -62.71 -49.91 13.70
CA GLU A 311 -63.72 -48.84 13.80
C GLU A 311 -63.86 -48.05 12.49
N ARG A 312 -62.76 -47.79 11.77
CA ARG A 312 -62.79 -47.14 10.44
C ARG A 312 -63.37 -48.04 9.36
N GLU A 313 -63.00 -49.31 9.33
CA GLU A 313 -63.55 -50.30 8.39
C GLU A 313 -65.07 -50.48 8.63
N GLU A 314 -65.51 -50.52 9.89
CA GLU A 314 -66.93 -50.55 10.25
C GLU A 314 -67.66 -49.26 9.87
N ALA A 315 -67.08 -48.08 10.13
CA ALA A 315 -67.66 -46.79 9.74
C ALA A 315 -67.72 -46.62 8.21
N GLU A 316 -66.72 -47.08 7.48
CA GLU A 316 -66.67 -47.03 6.02
C GLU A 316 -67.66 -48.03 5.39
N ALA A 317 -67.85 -49.21 5.98
CA ALA A 317 -68.88 -50.16 5.58
C ALA A 317 -70.31 -49.62 5.81
N VAL A 318 -70.54 -48.90 6.92
CA VAL A 318 -71.80 -48.20 7.19
C VAL A 318 -72.01 -47.03 6.22
N ALA A 319 -70.97 -46.23 5.96
CA ALA A 319 -71.04 -45.11 5.04
C ALA A 319 -71.23 -45.54 3.58
N ARG A 320 -70.64 -46.66 3.15
CA ARG A 320 -70.82 -47.22 1.82
C ARG A 320 -72.25 -47.74 1.59
N LYS A 321 -72.84 -48.44 2.58
CA LYS A 321 -74.26 -48.81 2.54
C LYS A 321 -75.19 -47.59 2.49
N ALA A 322 -74.89 -46.53 3.24
CA ALA A 322 -75.67 -45.30 3.22
C ALA A 322 -75.57 -44.53 1.89
N ARG A 323 -74.39 -44.53 1.24
CA ARG A 323 -74.19 -43.89 -0.07
C ARG A 323 -74.87 -44.64 -1.19
N GLU A 324 -74.79 -45.97 -1.21
CA GLU A 324 -75.48 -46.80 -2.21
C GLU A 324 -77.02 -46.63 -2.10
N GLU A 325 -77.57 -46.49 -0.89
CA GLU A 325 -79.00 -46.25 -0.68
C GLU A 325 -79.43 -44.81 -1.02
N GLN A 326 -78.57 -43.81 -0.81
CA GLN A 326 -78.82 -42.41 -1.18
C GLN A 326 -78.69 -42.17 -2.70
N GLU A 327 -77.76 -42.81 -3.39
CA GLU A 327 -77.63 -42.71 -4.84
C GLU A 327 -78.79 -43.41 -5.58
N ALA A 328 -79.29 -44.53 -5.06
CA ALA A 328 -80.48 -45.18 -5.60
C ALA A 328 -81.76 -44.32 -5.45
N LYS A 329 -81.92 -43.64 -4.30
CA LYS A 329 -83.04 -42.70 -4.07
C LYS A 329 -82.90 -41.43 -4.92
N ALA A 330 -81.71 -40.86 -5.04
CA ALA A 330 -81.48 -39.65 -5.81
C ALA A 330 -81.56 -39.86 -7.34
N ALA A 331 -81.27 -41.07 -7.84
CA ALA A 331 -81.45 -41.41 -9.25
C ALA A 331 -82.93 -41.60 -9.62
N ALA A 332 -83.73 -42.21 -8.74
CA ALA A 332 -85.18 -42.34 -8.92
C ALA A 332 -85.90 -40.98 -8.87
N GLU A 333 -85.51 -40.10 -7.94
CA GLU A 333 -86.13 -38.78 -7.76
C GLU A 333 -85.76 -37.76 -8.86
N ARG A 334 -84.59 -37.91 -9.50
CA ARG A 334 -84.21 -37.09 -10.68
C ARG A 334 -84.98 -37.50 -11.93
N ALA A 335 -85.24 -38.80 -12.12
CA ALA A 335 -86.03 -39.29 -13.26
C ALA A 335 -87.52 -38.88 -13.16
N GLU A 336 -88.09 -38.85 -11.95
CA GLU A 336 -89.47 -38.39 -11.73
C GLU A 336 -89.62 -36.87 -11.93
N ARG A 337 -88.68 -36.07 -11.41
CA ARG A 337 -88.72 -34.60 -11.54
C ARG A 337 -88.51 -34.11 -12.97
N GLU A 338 -87.78 -34.83 -13.81
CA GLU A 338 -87.55 -34.44 -15.21
C GLU A 338 -88.78 -34.72 -16.10
N VAL A 339 -89.54 -35.79 -15.81
CA VAL A 339 -90.81 -36.09 -16.48
C VAL A 339 -91.93 -35.14 -16.04
N GLU A 340 -91.94 -34.75 -14.76
CA GLU A 340 -92.95 -33.83 -14.23
C GLU A 340 -92.68 -32.36 -14.63
N ALA A 341 -91.41 -31.93 -14.70
CA ALA A 341 -91.05 -30.59 -15.18
C ALA A 341 -91.38 -30.35 -16.66
N ARG A 342 -91.25 -31.36 -17.52
CA ARG A 342 -91.65 -31.27 -18.95
C ARG A 342 -93.16 -31.14 -19.12
N ARG A 343 -93.96 -31.89 -18.35
CA ARG A 343 -95.44 -31.80 -18.38
C ARG A 343 -95.95 -30.47 -17.83
N GLN A 344 -95.31 -29.92 -16.81
CA GLN A 344 -95.70 -28.63 -16.24
C GLN A 344 -95.28 -27.42 -17.10
N ALA A 345 -94.18 -27.51 -17.86
CA ALA A 345 -93.76 -26.45 -18.78
C ALA A 345 -94.68 -26.34 -20.02
N GLU A 346 -95.10 -27.47 -20.60
CA GLU A 346 -96.03 -27.48 -21.74
C GLU A 346 -97.45 -27.03 -21.33
N ALA A 347 -97.92 -27.38 -20.14
CA ALA A 347 -99.22 -26.94 -19.64
C ALA A 347 -99.29 -25.41 -19.39
N ARG A 348 -98.24 -24.82 -18.79
CA ARG A 348 -98.19 -23.38 -18.51
C ARG A 348 -98.06 -22.53 -19.79
N ALA A 349 -97.31 -23.00 -20.79
CA ALA A 349 -97.18 -22.33 -22.08
C ALA A 349 -98.48 -22.35 -22.92
N ALA A 350 -99.27 -23.42 -22.83
CA ALA A 350 -100.56 -23.51 -23.51
C ALA A 350 -101.64 -22.64 -22.84
N GLU A 351 -101.58 -22.48 -21.52
CA GLU A 351 -102.54 -21.69 -20.75
C GLU A 351 -102.29 -20.18 -20.82
N GLU A 352 -101.02 -19.72 -20.78
CA GLU A 352 -100.68 -18.30 -21.00
C GLU A 352 -101.07 -17.80 -22.39
N LYS A 353 -100.98 -18.65 -23.42
CA LYS A 353 -101.36 -18.26 -24.79
C LYS A 353 -102.88 -18.05 -24.93
N ARG A 354 -103.69 -18.93 -24.32
CA ARG A 354 -105.16 -18.78 -24.30
C ARG A 354 -105.61 -17.57 -23.50
N GLN A 355 -104.97 -17.29 -22.37
CA GLN A 355 -105.32 -16.14 -21.53
C GLN A 355 -104.98 -14.79 -22.19
N ARG A 356 -103.91 -14.70 -22.99
CA ARG A 356 -103.57 -13.48 -23.74
C ARG A 356 -104.56 -13.20 -24.88
N GLU A 357 -104.98 -14.24 -25.60
CA GLU A 357 -105.94 -14.12 -26.70
C GLU A 357 -107.36 -13.76 -26.19
N GLU A 358 -107.81 -14.34 -25.07
CA GLU A 358 -109.09 -13.95 -24.45
C GLU A 358 -109.09 -12.54 -23.85
N ALA A 359 -107.98 -12.12 -23.23
CA ALA A 359 -107.88 -10.78 -22.65
C ALA A 359 -107.90 -9.68 -23.72
N GLU A 360 -107.25 -9.90 -24.88
CA GLU A 360 -107.26 -8.94 -25.97
C GLU A 360 -108.64 -8.84 -26.66
N ALA A 361 -109.35 -9.97 -26.80
CA ALA A 361 -110.70 -9.99 -27.32
C ALA A 361 -111.69 -9.24 -26.40
N ARG A 362 -111.56 -9.43 -25.07
CA ARG A 362 -112.39 -8.71 -24.07
C ARG A 362 -112.14 -7.21 -24.07
N ARG A 363 -110.87 -6.76 -24.21
CA ARG A 363 -110.55 -5.33 -24.25
C ARG A 363 -111.16 -4.64 -25.48
N LYS A 364 -111.04 -5.25 -26.66
CA LYS A 364 -111.64 -4.69 -27.90
C LYS A 364 -113.17 -4.65 -27.83
N HIS A 365 -113.80 -5.64 -27.20
CA HIS A 365 -115.25 -5.64 -27.02
C HIS A 365 -115.72 -4.55 -26.04
N GLN A 366 -114.99 -4.35 -24.93
CA GLN A 366 -115.31 -3.31 -23.95
C GLN A 366 -115.11 -1.90 -24.49
N GLU A 367 -114.06 -1.64 -25.27
CA GLU A 367 -113.85 -0.34 -25.92
C GLU A 367 -114.95 -0.01 -26.94
N ALA A 368 -115.43 -1.01 -27.70
CA ALA A 368 -116.54 -0.84 -28.62
C ALA A 368 -117.86 -0.53 -27.91
N LEU A 369 -118.14 -1.19 -26.77
CA LEU A 369 -119.32 -0.92 -25.95
C LEU A 369 -119.28 0.47 -25.30
N ALA A 370 -118.13 0.89 -24.76
CA ALA A 370 -117.97 2.21 -24.15
C ALA A 370 -118.16 3.35 -25.16
N ALA A 371 -117.69 3.17 -26.41
CA ALA A 371 -117.89 4.13 -27.48
C ALA A 371 -119.37 4.23 -27.92
N ALA A 372 -120.10 3.12 -27.90
CA ALA A 372 -121.54 3.09 -28.21
C ALA A 372 -122.39 3.74 -27.11
N GLU A 373 -122.09 3.45 -25.83
CA GLU A 373 -122.78 4.06 -24.68
C GLU A 373 -122.62 5.57 -24.64
N LYS A 374 -121.41 6.08 -24.93
CA LYS A 374 -121.17 7.53 -24.93
C LYS A 374 -122.03 8.24 -25.97
N ARG A 375 -122.13 7.70 -27.19
CA ARG A 375 -122.99 8.29 -28.25
C ARG A 375 -124.47 8.25 -27.89
N ALA A 376 -124.92 7.18 -27.23
CA ALA A 376 -126.30 7.06 -26.79
C ALA A 376 -126.65 8.11 -25.71
N ARG A 377 -125.74 8.34 -24.73
CA ARG A 377 -125.92 9.38 -23.71
C ARG A 377 -125.96 10.78 -24.32
N ASP A 378 -125.03 11.11 -25.19
CA ASP A 378 -124.96 12.46 -25.79
C ASP A 378 -126.24 12.77 -26.59
N ALA A 379 -126.77 11.78 -27.34
CA ALA A 379 -128.03 11.94 -28.08
C ALA A 379 -129.25 12.09 -27.16
N ALA A 380 -129.32 11.31 -26.06
CA ALA A 380 -130.40 11.40 -25.09
C ALA A 380 -130.43 12.76 -24.38
N GLN A 381 -129.27 13.33 -24.07
CA GLN A 381 -129.18 14.62 -23.37
C GLN A 381 -129.65 15.79 -24.25
N VAL A 382 -129.39 15.73 -25.56
CA VAL A 382 -129.90 16.72 -26.52
C VAL A 382 -131.43 16.65 -26.63
N LEU A 383 -132.00 15.44 -26.73
CA LEU A 383 -133.45 15.26 -26.79
C LEU A 383 -134.14 15.69 -25.49
N LEU A 384 -133.55 15.37 -24.34
CA LEU A 384 -134.06 15.79 -23.04
C LEU A 384 -134.09 17.32 -22.93
N SER A 385 -133.01 18.00 -23.30
CA SER A 385 -132.95 19.46 -23.28
C SER A 385 -133.99 20.10 -24.21
N ALA A 386 -134.26 19.50 -25.37
CA ALA A 386 -135.28 19.99 -26.28
C ALA A 386 -136.70 19.82 -25.71
N LEU A 387 -136.98 18.67 -25.10
CA LEU A 387 -138.28 18.38 -24.50
C LEU A 387 -138.55 19.27 -23.29
N THR A 388 -137.56 19.47 -22.40
CA THR A 388 -137.67 20.39 -21.26
C THR A 388 -137.91 21.83 -21.71
N GLY A 389 -137.23 22.29 -22.77
CA GLY A 389 -137.49 23.62 -23.34
C GLY A 389 -138.91 23.77 -23.89
N MET A 390 -139.44 22.72 -24.53
CA MET A 390 -140.81 22.71 -25.04
C MET A 390 -141.86 22.74 -23.92
N LEU A 391 -141.62 22.01 -22.82
CA LEU A 391 -142.48 22.02 -21.64
C LEU A 391 -142.43 23.36 -20.88
N ALA A 392 -141.27 24.00 -20.78
CA ALA A 392 -141.18 25.32 -20.19
C ALA A 392 -142.05 26.35 -20.94
N ILE A 393 -142.16 26.23 -22.27
CA ILE A 393 -143.07 27.07 -23.08
C ILE A 393 -144.54 26.73 -22.77
N VAL A 394 -144.87 25.46 -22.56
CA VAL A 394 -146.23 25.04 -22.17
C VAL A 394 -146.60 25.60 -20.80
N ASP A 395 -145.71 25.51 -19.81
CA ASP A 395 -145.93 26.01 -18.45
C ASP A 395 -146.08 27.54 -18.42
N ASP A 396 -145.26 28.27 -19.18
CA ASP A 396 -145.36 29.75 -19.26
C ASP A 396 -146.65 30.21 -19.98
N SER A 397 -147.30 29.30 -20.71
CA SER A 397 -148.60 29.54 -21.36
C SER A 397 -149.80 29.08 -20.52
N GLU A 398 -149.57 28.63 -19.29
CA GLU A 398 -150.61 28.26 -18.34
C GLU A 398 -151.39 29.53 -17.89
N GLY A 399 -152.69 29.57 -18.21
CA GLY A 399 -153.57 30.72 -17.94
C GLY A 399 -153.82 31.63 -19.15
N VAL A 400 -153.15 31.41 -20.30
CA VAL A 400 -153.55 32.03 -21.56
C VAL A 400 -154.78 31.28 -22.07
N ALA A 401 -155.97 31.86 -21.86
CA ALA A 401 -157.23 31.32 -22.39
C ALA A 401 -157.17 31.27 -23.92
N GLY A 402 -157.01 30.07 -24.48
CA GLY A 402 -156.96 29.88 -25.92
C GLY A 402 -156.53 28.52 -26.46
N TYR A 403 -157.00 27.39 -25.90
CA TYR A 403 -157.31 26.23 -26.75
C TYR A 403 -158.61 25.57 -26.29
N HIS A 404 -159.63 25.62 -27.15
CA HIS A 404 -160.96 25.10 -26.86
C HIS A 404 -161.01 23.61 -27.17
N ARG A 405 -161.05 22.77 -26.14
CA ARG A 405 -161.50 21.40 -26.33
C ARG A 405 -162.96 21.33 -25.91
N ASN A 406 -163.83 21.25 -26.93
CA ASN A 406 -165.28 21.09 -26.79
C ASN A 406 -165.99 22.24 -26.07
N GLY A 407 -165.62 23.47 -26.43
CA GLY A 407 -166.30 24.68 -25.97
C GLY A 407 -165.98 25.08 -24.54
N GLU A 408 -165.44 24.17 -23.74
CA GLU A 408 -164.90 24.43 -22.41
C GLU A 408 -163.39 24.74 -22.52
N VAL A 409 -162.91 25.65 -21.68
CA VAL A 409 -161.49 26.03 -21.64
C VAL A 409 -160.74 24.91 -20.92
N ALA A 410 -160.04 24.08 -21.69
CA ALA A 410 -159.20 22.99 -21.17
C ALA A 410 -157.81 23.53 -20.84
N ALA A 411 -157.32 23.24 -19.65
CA ALA A 411 -155.96 23.57 -19.27
C ALA A 411 -154.97 22.61 -19.94
N TRP A 412 -153.71 23.04 -20.14
CA TRP A 412 -152.65 22.19 -20.71
C TRP A 412 -152.43 20.87 -19.95
N GLY A 413 -152.84 20.81 -18.68
CA GLY A 413 -152.82 19.60 -17.86
C GLY A 413 -153.77 18.48 -18.32
N GLU A 414 -154.66 18.73 -19.28
CA GLU A 414 -155.61 17.72 -19.78
C GLU A 414 -155.10 16.92 -20.99
N PHE A 415 -153.90 17.24 -21.51
CA PHE A 415 -153.26 16.49 -22.60
C PHE A 415 -152.34 15.41 -22.04
N GLU A 416 -152.70 14.14 -22.25
CA GLU A 416 -151.94 12.99 -21.76
C GLU A 416 -150.50 12.99 -22.29
N GLU A 417 -150.25 13.48 -23.50
CA GLU A 417 -148.91 13.56 -24.08
C GLU A 417 -148.02 14.56 -23.34
N VAL A 418 -148.58 15.67 -22.85
CA VAL A 418 -147.85 16.65 -22.04
C VAL A 418 -147.53 16.06 -20.67
N SER A 419 -148.47 15.31 -20.07
CA SER A 419 -148.21 14.56 -18.84
C SER A 419 -147.13 13.50 -19.04
N ALA A 420 -147.21 12.70 -20.11
CA ALA A 420 -146.21 11.68 -20.44
C ALA A 420 -144.83 12.30 -20.73
N ALA A 421 -144.78 13.46 -21.37
CA ALA A 421 -143.55 14.21 -21.57
C ALA A 421 -142.98 14.72 -20.24
N ARG A 422 -143.82 15.25 -19.35
CA ARG A 422 -143.39 15.65 -17.99
C ARG A 422 -142.88 14.45 -17.20
N ASP A 423 -143.57 13.32 -17.22
CA ASP A 423 -143.16 12.08 -16.55
C ASP A 423 -141.83 11.53 -17.10
N ALA A 424 -141.62 11.64 -18.42
CA ALA A 424 -140.37 11.24 -19.05
C ALA A 424 -139.20 12.16 -18.65
N VAL A 425 -139.43 13.48 -18.63
CA VAL A 425 -138.43 14.45 -18.13
C VAL A 425 -138.15 14.22 -16.65
N ALA A 426 -139.19 14.02 -15.84
CA ALA A 426 -139.12 13.72 -14.41
C ALA A 426 -138.26 12.47 -14.14
N GLN A 427 -138.56 11.35 -14.80
CA GLN A 427 -137.75 10.14 -14.69
C GLN A 427 -136.31 10.35 -15.16
N ALA A 428 -136.09 11.08 -16.25
CA ALA A 428 -134.74 11.29 -16.79
C ALA A 428 -133.89 12.26 -15.96
N THR A 429 -134.51 13.24 -15.30
CA THR A 429 -133.82 14.26 -14.49
C THR A 429 -133.72 13.87 -13.01
N GLY A 430 -134.33 12.77 -12.59
CA GLY A 430 -134.34 12.32 -11.19
C GLY A 430 -135.23 13.17 -10.28
N ALA A 431 -136.01 14.08 -10.86
CA ALA A 431 -137.11 14.74 -10.22
C ALA A 431 -138.34 13.83 -10.37
N ALA A 432 -138.49 12.86 -9.46
CA ALA A 432 -139.72 12.07 -9.36
C ALA A 432 -140.94 13.01 -9.31
N ALA A 433 -141.99 12.60 -10.02
CA ALA A 433 -143.28 13.25 -10.10
C ALA A 433 -143.85 13.72 -8.75
#